data_AF-A0A075HJV7-F1
#
_entry.id   AF-A0A075HJV7-F1
#
_cell.length_a   1.000
_cell.length_b   1.000
_cell.length_c   1.000
_cell.angle_alpha   90.00
_cell.angle_beta   90.00
_cell.angle_gamma   90.00
#
_symmetry.space_group_name_H-M   'P 1'
#
loop_
_entity.id
_entity.type
_entity.pdbx_description
1 polymer ?
#
loop_
_entity_poly.entity_id
_entity_poly.type
_entity_poly.pdbx_seq_one_letter_code
_entity_poly.pdbx_strand_id
1 'polypeptide(L)'
;SSDAALNLIAATKFLRRYSTKGVFVVMHHNESDKAIACHLGTRVRKNHTSKRSAFETIGSPPAYVIFENEIIDNTYKMENSAFSRDYNPRINLDTKAALVKYHPGFDPDIIESLIKLQYRAIIFEGTGLGHVGKTMYDSIKKAKDKGIFLGMTSQCIDGRVSMTVYESGRDLLDMGIVPLETMIPEVALVKAMWVLGNSDSDDEIKKMMLEDYASEFFTE
;
A
#
# COMPACT_ATOMS: atom_id res chain seq x y z
N SER A 1 -15.28 -0.85 -27.32
CA SER A 1 -15.45 -2.32 -27.17
C SER A 1 -15.01 -2.72 -25.76
N SER A 2 -15.50 -3.85 -25.23
CA SER A 2 -15.13 -4.34 -23.88
C SER A 2 -13.77 -5.04 -23.90
N ASP A 3 -13.03 -4.92 -22.79
CA ASP A 3 -11.76 -5.57 -22.48
C ASP A 3 -11.90 -6.86 -21.66
N ALA A 4 -13.10 -7.16 -21.14
CA ALA A 4 -13.35 -8.24 -20.18
C ALA A 4 -12.90 -9.62 -20.67
N ALA A 5 -13.23 -9.98 -21.91
CA ALA A 5 -12.91 -11.30 -22.46
C ALA A 5 -11.39 -11.54 -22.51
N LEU A 6 -10.62 -10.51 -22.90
CA LEU A 6 -9.17 -10.62 -23.02
C LEU A 6 -8.50 -10.75 -21.65
N ASN A 7 -8.93 -9.94 -20.67
CA ASN A 7 -8.42 -10.01 -19.30
C ASN A 7 -8.68 -11.40 -18.69
N LEU A 8 -9.87 -11.97 -18.87
CA LEU A 8 -10.21 -13.30 -18.35
C LEU A 8 -9.38 -14.42 -19.02
N ILE A 9 -9.23 -14.38 -20.35
CA ILE A 9 -8.42 -15.36 -21.09
C ILE A 9 -6.97 -15.31 -20.62
N ALA A 10 -6.42 -14.11 -20.45
CA ALA A 10 -5.04 -13.94 -19.99
C ALA A 10 -4.83 -14.38 -18.54
N ALA A 11 -5.74 -14.05 -17.63
CA ALA A 11 -5.70 -14.53 -16.25
C ALA A 11 -5.70 -16.07 -16.21
N THR A 12 -6.51 -16.72 -17.03
CA THR A 12 -6.56 -18.19 -17.13
C THR A 12 -5.26 -18.76 -17.72
N LYS A 13 -4.71 -18.11 -18.76
CA LYS A 13 -3.41 -18.50 -19.36
C LYS A 13 -2.28 -18.38 -18.34
N PHE A 14 -2.27 -17.31 -17.54
CA PHE A 14 -1.30 -17.07 -16.47
C PHE A 14 -1.33 -18.21 -15.45
N LEU A 15 -2.50 -18.49 -14.88
CA LEU A 15 -2.71 -19.54 -13.87
C LEU A 15 -2.30 -20.94 -14.37
N ARG A 16 -2.52 -21.24 -15.65
CA ARG A 16 -2.17 -22.55 -16.22
C ARG A 16 -0.66 -22.71 -16.48
N ARG A 17 0.02 -21.62 -16.87
CA ARG A 17 1.40 -21.69 -17.38
C ARG A 17 2.45 -21.45 -16.32
N TYR A 18 2.15 -20.68 -15.27
CA TYR A 18 3.09 -20.33 -14.23
C TYR A 18 2.63 -20.85 -12.87
N SER A 19 3.49 -21.66 -12.25
CA SER A 19 3.35 -22.06 -10.85
C SER A 19 3.95 -20.96 -9.97
N THR A 20 3.28 -19.81 -9.91
CA THR A 20 3.62 -18.72 -8.99
C THR A 20 2.62 -18.66 -7.84
N LYS A 21 3.10 -18.20 -6.69
CA LYS A 21 2.28 -18.01 -5.48
C LYS A 21 2.11 -16.53 -5.26
N GLY A 22 0.90 -16.10 -4.92
CA GLY A 22 0.59 -14.72 -4.62
C GLY A 22 -0.79 -14.30 -5.13
N VAL A 23 -1.12 -13.04 -4.88
CA VAL A 23 -2.36 -12.41 -5.36
C VAL A 23 -1.99 -11.42 -6.45
N PHE A 24 -2.65 -11.53 -7.60
CA PHE A 24 -2.36 -10.71 -8.77
C PHE A 24 -3.61 -10.03 -9.30
N VAL A 25 -3.42 -8.81 -9.83
CA VAL A 25 -4.39 -8.14 -10.69
C VAL A 25 -3.92 -8.30 -12.13
N VAL A 26 -4.78 -8.85 -12.98
CA VAL A 26 -4.47 -9.12 -14.39
C VAL A 26 -5.32 -8.23 -15.28
N MET A 27 -4.70 -7.25 -15.92
CA MET A 27 -5.37 -6.21 -16.72
C MET A 27 -4.51 -5.82 -17.93
N HIS A 28 -5.11 -5.19 -18.95
CA HIS A 28 -4.40 -4.66 -20.11
C HIS A 28 -3.15 -3.87 -19.71
N HIS A 29 -2.01 -4.16 -20.36
CA HIS A 29 -0.76 -3.47 -20.12
C HIS A 29 -0.71 -2.09 -20.82
N ASN A 30 -1.36 -1.98 -21.98
CA ASN A 30 -1.46 -0.75 -22.76
C ASN A 30 -2.80 -0.73 -23.52
N GLU A 31 -3.01 0.25 -24.41
CA GLU A 31 -4.25 0.36 -25.19
C GLU A 31 -4.44 -0.77 -26.23
N SER A 32 -3.42 -1.59 -26.47
CA SER A 32 -3.48 -2.73 -27.38
C SER A 32 -4.06 -3.97 -26.72
N ASP A 33 -4.82 -4.76 -27.48
CA ASP A 33 -5.38 -6.04 -27.08
C ASP A 33 -4.37 -7.19 -27.05
N LYS A 34 -3.08 -6.89 -27.26
CA LYS A 34 -2.00 -7.87 -27.36
C LYS A 34 -1.23 -8.10 -26.06
N ALA A 35 -1.22 -7.11 -25.17
CA ALA A 35 -0.36 -7.11 -23.99
C ALA A 35 -1.19 -6.98 -22.71
N ILE A 36 -1.03 -7.94 -21.80
CA ILE A 36 -1.74 -7.97 -20.52
C ILE A 36 -0.72 -8.09 -19.39
N ALA A 37 -0.80 -7.20 -18.42
CA ALA A 37 0.08 -7.15 -17.26
C ALA A 37 -0.53 -7.93 -16.10
N CYS A 38 0.33 -8.67 -15.38
CA CYS A 38 0.01 -9.29 -14.11
C CYS A 38 0.76 -8.52 -13.02
N HIS A 39 0.02 -7.69 -12.29
CA HIS A 39 0.53 -6.86 -11.20
C HIS A 39 0.37 -7.59 -9.87
N LEU A 40 1.30 -7.43 -8.95
CA LEU A 40 1.09 -7.90 -7.57
C LEU A 40 -0.01 -7.07 -6.92
N GLY A 41 -0.90 -7.73 -6.19
CA GLY A 41 -2.08 -7.09 -5.59
C GLY A 41 -1.75 -5.95 -4.63
N THR A 42 -0.58 -5.98 -3.99
CA THR A 42 -0.08 -4.97 -3.04
C THR A 42 0.79 -3.90 -3.68
N ARG A 43 1.07 -4.00 -4.99
CA ARG A 43 1.88 -3.02 -5.74
C ARG A 43 1.13 -2.39 -6.90
N VAL A 44 -0.16 -2.65 -7.04
CA VAL A 44 -1.00 -2.15 -8.14
C VAL A 44 -1.87 -0.99 -7.70
N ARG A 45 -2.00 0.02 -8.56
CA ARG A 45 -2.92 1.13 -8.35
C ARG A 45 -3.66 1.46 -9.64
N LYS A 46 -4.92 1.88 -9.51
CA LYS A 46 -5.71 2.39 -10.65
C LYS A 46 -5.37 3.87 -10.86
N ASN A 47 -4.48 4.16 -11.81
CA ASN A 47 -3.97 5.50 -12.09
C ASN A 47 -4.77 6.24 -13.17
N HIS A 48 -5.68 5.56 -13.88
CA HIS A 48 -6.53 6.20 -14.87
C HIS A 48 -8.02 5.88 -14.66
N THR A 49 -8.88 6.86 -14.92
CA THR A 49 -10.34 6.73 -14.70
C THR A 49 -11.03 5.86 -15.74
N SER A 50 -10.57 5.90 -17.01
CA SER A 50 -11.23 5.24 -18.14
C SER A 50 -10.40 4.31 -19.05
N LYS A 51 -9.06 4.40 -19.07
CA LYS A 51 -8.21 3.59 -19.98
C LYS A 51 -8.30 2.10 -19.64
N ARG A 52 -8.03 1.25 -20.63
CA ARG A 52 -7.89 -0.19 -20.39
C ARG A 52 -6.66 -0.49 -19.53
N SER A 53 -5.55 0.20 -19.82
CA SER A 53 -4.33 0.16 -19.01
C SER A 53 -4.41 1.08 -17.79
N ALA A 54 -5.56 1.11 -17.12
CA ALA A 54 -5.76 1.96 -15.94
C ALA A 54 -5.00 1.48 -14.71
N PHE A 55 -4.62 0.20 -14.66
CA PHE A 55 -3.90 -0.39 -13.54
C PHE A 55 -2.40 -0.40 -13.84
N GLU A 56 -1.62 0.13 -12.91
CA GLU A 56 -0.17 0.24 -13.05
C GLU A 56 0.50 -0.32 -11.80
N THR A 57 1.64 -0.99 -11.99
CA THR A 57 2.52 -1.35 -10.87
C THR A 57 3.29 -0.11 -10.44
N ILE A 58 3.32 0.15 -9.15
CA ILE A 58 4.01 1.30 -8.58
C ILE A 58 5.44 0.92 -8.17
N GLY A 59 6.42 1.75 -8.54
CA GLY A 59 7.83 1.62 -8.19
C GLY A 59 8.59 0.51 -8.90
N SER A 60 7.94 -0.24 -9.81
CA SER A 60 8.57 -1.34 -10.56
C SER A 60 7.76 -1.74 -11.79
N PRO A 61 8.34 -2.49 -12.75
CA PRO A 61 7.58 -3.13 -13.82
C PRO A 61 6.55 -4.14 -13.27
N PRO A 62 5.47 -4.45 -14.01
CA PRO A 62 4.57 -5.56 -13.66
C PRO A 62 5.32 -6.88 -13.50
N ALA A 63 4.92 -7.68 -12.51
CA ALA A 63 5.58 -8.96 -12.19
C ALA A 63 5.64 -9.88 -13.41
N TYR A 64 4.57 -9.91 -14.22
CA TYR A 64 4.57 -10.57 -15.52
C TYR A 64 3.89 -9.71 -16.58
N VAL A 65 4.31 -9.86 -17.82
CA VAL A 65 3.61 -9.32 -18.99
C VAL A 65 3.38 -10.43 -20.00
N ILE A 66 2.13 -10.64 -20.37
CA ILE A 66 1.70 -11.66 -21.33
C ILE A 66 1.53 -10.96 -22.68
N PHE A 67 2.33 -11.36 -23.66
CA PHE A 67 2.24 -10.89 -25.03
C PHE A 67 1.92 -12.06 -25.96
N GLU A 68 0.71 -12.09 -26.49
CA GLU A 68 0.20 -13.19 -27.33
C GLU A 68 0.30 -14.60 -26.66
N ASN A 69 1.41 -15.31 -26.87
CA ASN A 69 1.72 -16.62 -26.27
C ASN A 69 3.01 -16.61 -25.42
N GLU A 70 3.73 -15.50 -25.37
CA GLU A 70 4.94 -15.32 -24.59
C GLU A 70 4.61 -14.64 -23.25
N ILE A 71 5.39 -14.98 -22.23
CA ILE A 71 5.27 -14.39 -20.90
C ILE A 71 6.66 -13.85 -20.53
N ILE A 72 6.72 -12.54 -20.33
CA ILE A 72 7.89 -11.85 -19.78
C ILE A 72 7.77 -11.95 -18.27
N ASP A 73 8.77 -12.56 -17.63
CA ASP A 73 8.88 -12.71 -16.18
C ASP A 73 9.84 -11.64 -15.62
N ASN A 74 9.29 -10.67 -14.89
CA ASN A 74 10.06 -9.60 -14.25
C ASN A 74 10.30 -9.87 -12.75
N THR A 75 9.98 -11.08 -12.26
CA THR A 75 10.10 -11.41 -10.82
C THR A 75 11.52 -11.65 -10.34
N TYR A 76 12.52 -11.61 -11.23
CA TYR A 76 13.93 -11.78 -10.90
C TYR A 76 14.48 -10.71 -9.92
N LYS A 77 13.76 -9.59 -9.73
CA LYS A 77 14.07 -8.55 -8.73
C LYS A 77 13.31 -8.69 -7.42
N MET A 78 12.44 -9.69 -7.30
CA MET A 78 11.61 -9.88 -6.12
C MET A 78 12.21 -10.95 -5.22
N GLU A 79 12.73 -10.55 -4.06
CA GLU A 79 13.04 -11.49 -2.99
C GLU A 79 11.74 -12.04 -2.39
N ASN A 80 11.14 -13.02 -3.07
CA ASN A 80 9.81 -13.57 -2.76
C ASN A 80 9.79 -14.52 -1.55
N SER A 81 10.46 -14.16 -0.46
CA SER A 81 10.38 -14.91 0.80
C SER A 81 8.96 -14.88 1.41
N ALA A 82 8.15 -13.88 1.07
CA ALA A 82 6.76 -13.77 1.48
C ALA A 82 5.89 -14.96 1.01
N PHE A 83 6.16 -15.49 -0.19
CA PHE A 83 5.33 -16.53 -0.81
C PHE A 83 5.83 -17.97 -0.59
N SER A 84 6.91 -18.15 0.18
CA SER A 84 7.42 -19.48 0.53
C SER A 84 6.76 -20.07 1.79
N ARG A 85 5.96 -19.29 2.51
CA ARG A 85 5.28 -19.69 3.75
C ARG A 85 4.13 -20.68 3.48
N ASP A 86 3.85 -21.54 4.46
CA ASP A 86 2.67 -22.40 4.45
C ASP A 86 1.39 -21.57 4.45
N TYR A 87 0.34 -22.08 3.82
CA TYR A 87 -0.94 -21.39 3.77
C TYR A 87 -1.59 -21.36 5.16
N ASN A 88 -1.59 -20.18 5.79
CA ASN A 88 -2.22 -19.92 7.07
C ASN A 88 -3.11 -18.66 6.97
N PRO A 89 -4.41 -18.81 6.68
CA PRO A 89 -5.28 -17.67 6.45
C PRO A 89 -5.56 -16.90 7.74
N ARG A 90 -5.23 -15.61 7.74
CA ARG A 90 -5.58 -14.64 8.79
C ARG A 90 -6.68 -13.74 8.26
N ILE A 91 -7.94 -14.10 8.53
CA ILE A 91 -9.12 -13.47 7.91
C ILE A 91 -9.76 -12.37 8.78
N ASN A 92 -9.26 -12.16 10.00
CA ASN A 92 -9.76 -11.10 10.87
C ASN A 92 -9.40 -9.73 10.29
N LEU A 93 -10.33 -8.78 10.44
CA LEU A 93 -10.19 -7.41 9.98
C LEU A 93 -10.83 -6.48 11.01
N ASP A 94 -10.13 -5.42 11.38
CA ASP A 94 -10.68 -4.33 12.19
C ASP A 94 -10.66 -3.05 11.34
N THR A 95 -11.84 -2.54 11.01
CA THR A 95 -12.00 -1.36 10.14
C THR A 95 -11.80 -0.03 10.86
N LYS A 96 -11.36 -0.03 12.14
CA LYS A 96 -10.97 1.16 12.90
C LYS A 96 -9.61 1.74 12.45
N ALA A 97 -9.41 1.85 11.14
CA ALA A 97 -8.26 2.49 10.50
C ALA A 97 -8.72 3.59 9.54
N ALA A 98 -8.08 4.75 9.58
CA ALA A 98 -8.39 5.89 8.72
C ALA A 98 -7.26 6.19 7.76
N LEU A 99 -7.59 6.60 6.53
CA LEU A 99 -6.64 7.20 5.59
C LEU A 99 -6.88 8.71 5.56
N VAL A 100 -5.88 9.49 5.94
CA VAL A 100 -5.93 10.94 6.03
C VAL A 100 -5.04 11.54 4.96
N LYS A 101 -5.65 12.09 3.93
CA LYS A 101 -4.95 12.86 2.91
C LYS A 101 -4.68 14.27 3.39
N TYR A 102 -3.43 14.56 3.72
CA TYR A 102 -3.04 15.88 4.17
C TYR A 102 -3.13 16.91 3.02
N HIS A 103 -3.46 18.15 3.34
CA HIS A 103 -3.37 19.26 2.40
C HIS A 103 -3.21 20.57 3.18
N PRO A 104 -2.72 21.66 2.55
CA PRO A 104 -2.75 22.98 3.17
C PRO A 104 -4.18 23.34 3.61
N GLY A 105 -4.32 23.79 4.86
CA GLY A 105 -5.63 24.09 5.47
C GLY A 105 -6.41 22.87 5.96
N PHE A 106 -5.78 21.68 6.05
CA PHE A 106 -6.40 20.53 6.72
C PHE A 106 -6.75 20.89 8.16
N ASP A 107 -7.97 20.54 8.57
CA ASP A 107 -8.50 20.80 9.91
C ASP A 107 -8.05 19.70 10.90
N PRO A 108 -7.19 20.01 11.89
CA PRO A 108 -6.73 19.03 12.89
C PRO A 108 -7.86 18.43 13.73
N ASP A 109 -9.02 19.09 13.86
CA ASP A 109 -10.17 18.57 14.61
C ASP A 109 -10.75 17.29 13.99
N ILE A 110 -10.44 17.01 12.73
CA ILE A 110 -10.75 15.71 12.10
C ILE A 110 -10.00 14.58 12.82
N ILE A 111 -8.74 14.78 13.20
CA ILE A 111 -7.96 13.79 13.95
C ILE A 111 -8.55 13.60 15.34
N GLU A 112 -8.95 14.69 16.01
CA GLU A 112 -9.63 14.62 17.30
C GLU A 112 -10.94 13.83 17.22
N SER A 113 -11.65 13.96 16.10
CA SER A 113 -12.88 13.20 15.82
C SER A 113 -12.59 11.71 15.65
N LEU A 114 -11.50 11.34 14.95
CA LEU A 114 -11.06 9.95 14.84
C LEU A 114 -10.69 9.35 16.20
N ILE A 115 -10.02 10.11 17.06
CA ILE A 115 -9.73 9.71 18.46
C ILE A 115 -11.03 9.43 19.21
N LYS A 116 -12.01 10.35 19.18
CA LYS A 116 -13.31 10.18 19.85
C LYS A 116 -14.10 8.98 19.33
N LEU A 117 -13.97 8.68 18.03
CA LEU A 117 -14.59 7.52 17.39
C LEU A 117 -13.83 6.21 17.61
N GLN A 118 -12.78 6.23 18.45
CA GLN A 118 -11.97 5.07 18.83
C GLN A 118 -11.32 4.39 17.61
N TYR A 119 -10.83 5.19 16.66
CA TYR A 119 -9.93 4.66 15.64
C TYR A 119 -8.63 4.19 16.29
N ARG A 120 -8.08 3.09 15.80
CA ARG A 120 -6.87 2.45 16.32
C ARG A 120 -5.66 2.63 15.40
N ALA A 121 -5.88 3.01 14.14
CA ALA A 121 -4.82 3.41 13.23
C ALA A 121 -5.20 4.63 12.38
N ILE A 122 -4.23 5.48 12.12
CA ILE A 122 -4.33 6.60 11.16
C ILE A 122 -3.14 6.51 10.23
N ILE A 123 -3.42 6.35 8.93
CA ILE A 123 -2.44 6.39 7.85
C ILE A 123 -2.50 7.77 7.22
N PHE A 124 -1.41 8.51 7.30
CA PHE A 124 -1.27 9.81 6.66
C PHE A 124 -0.76 9.62 5.23
N GLU A 125 -1.48 10.20 4.27
CA GLU A 125 -0.97 10.47 2.92
C GLU A 125 -0.38 11.88 2.95
N GLY A 126 0.88 11.96 3.38
CA GLY A 126 1.63 13.21 3.57
C GLY A 126 2.28 13.73 2.28
N THR A 127 2.86 14.93 2.33
CA THR A 127 3.51 15.53 1.15
C THR A 127 4.97 15.07 0.99
N GLY A 128 5.41 14.86 -0.25
CA GLY A 128 6.82 14.60 -0.59
C GLY A 128 7.39 13.39 0.15
N LEU A 129 8.48 13.58 0.90
CA LEU A 129 9.13 12.50 1.67
C LEU A 129 8.38 12.08 2.95
N GLY A 130 7.11 12.46 3.11
CA GLY A 130 6.27 12.10 4.27
C GLY A 130 6.19 13.22 5.30
N HIS A 131 5.47 14.30 4.98
CA HIS A 131 5.31 15.45 5.88
C HIS A 131 3.85 15.87 6.03
N VAL A 132 3.56 16.51 7.15
CA VAL A 132 2.36 17.31 7.40
C VAL A 132 2.76 18.66 8.00
N GLY A 133 1.84 19.63 8.02
CA GLY A 133 2.09 20.94 8.60
C GLY A 133 2.13 20.89 10.12
N LYS A 134 2.84 21.85 10.73
CA LYS A 134 2.95 21.99 12.19
C LYS A 134 1.60 22.15 12.90
N THR A 135 0.56 22.60 12.18
CA THR A 135 -0.82 22.66 12.68
C THR A 135 -1.36 21.29 13.11
N MET A 136 -0.82 20.19 12.58
CA MET A 136 -1.25 18.83 12.92
C MET A 136 -0.58 18.28 14.19
N TYR A 137 0.50 18.89 14.66
CA TYR A 137 1.41 18.28 15.65
C TYR A 137 0.70 17.97 16.98
N ASP A 138 -0.15 18.89 17.46
CA ASP A 138 -0.84 18.69 18.73
C ASP A 138 -1.85 17.53 18.66
N SER A 139 -2.59 17.43 17.56
CA SER A 139 -3.54 16.32 17.35
C SER A 139 -2.82 14.98 17.12
N ILE A 140 -1.65 14.98 16.48
CA ILE A 140 -0.80 13.80 16.33
C ILE A 140 -0.32 13.31 17.70
N LYS A 141 0.19 14.21 18.55
CA LYS A 141 0.62 13.85 19.91
C LYS A 141 -0.53 13.27 20.72
N LYS A 142 -1.71 13.90 20.70
CA LYS A 142 -2.90 13.36 21.38
C LYS A 142 -3.31 12.00 20.84
N ALA A 143 -3.26 11.78 19.53
CA ALA A 143 -3.57 10.48 18.95
C ALA A 143 -2.57 9.42 19.43
N LYS A 144 -1.27 9.76 19.48
CA LYS A 144 -0.23 8.88 20.01
C LYS A 144 -0.45 8.55 21.49
N ASP A 145 -0.79 9.54 22.32
CA ASP A 145 -1.09 9.38 23.75
C ASP A 145 -2.30 8.45 24.01
N LYS A 146 -3.16 8.27 22.99
CA LYS A 146 -4.31 7.35 23.03
C LYS A 146 -4.01 5.95 22.48
N GLY A 147 -2.74 5.66 22.16
CA GLY A 147 -2.32 4.36 21.63
C GLY A 147 -2.72 4.13 20.17
N ILE A 148 -3.07 5.18 19.42
CA ILE A 148 -3.38 5.05 18.00
C ILE A 148 -2.08 4.83 17.23
N PHE A 149 -2.04 3.81 16.36
CA PHE A 149 -0.95 3.63 15.42
C PHE A 149 -0.97 4.74 14.37
N LEU A 150 0.15 5.44 14.20
CA LEU A 150 0.28 6.55 13.25
C LEU A 150 1.28 6.15 12.16
N GLY A 151 0.80 5.88 10.95
CA GLY A 151 1.63 5.53 9.79
C GLY A 151 1.78 6.68 8.81
N MET A 152 2.94 6.85 8.18
CA MET A 152 3.16 7.85 7.14
C MET A 152 3.43 7.20 5.78
N THR A 153 2.67 7.63 4.79
CA THR A 153 2.85 7.38 3.36
C THR A 153 2.93 8.72 2.62
N SER A 154 3.06 8.69 1.29
CA SER A 154 3.14 9.89 0.47
C SER A 154 1.98 10.03 -0.50
N GLN A 155 1.61 11.28 -0.80
CA GLN A 155 0.73 11.63 -1.92
C GLN A 155 1.39 11.43 -3.28
N CYS A 156 2.72 11.40 -3.30
CA CYS A 156 3.46 11.01 -4.50
C CYS A 156 3.09 9.57 -4.85
N ILE A 157 2.74 9.34 -6.11
CA ILE A 157 2.34 8.02 -6.60
C ILE A 157 3.48 7.01 -6.41
N ASP A 158 4.72 7.46 -6.62
CA ASP A 158 5.93 6.65 -6.53
C ASP A 158 6.98 7.34 -5.66
N GLY A 159 7.89 6.53 -5.11
CA GLY A 159 8.96 6.94 -4.22
C GLY A 159 8.86 6.34 -2.82
N ARG A 160 9.82 6.72 -1.97
CA ARG A 160 9.95 6.27 -0.58
C ARG A 160 9.81 7.44 0.37
N VAL A 161 9.02 7.29 1.44
CA VAL A 161 9.05 8.28 2.53
C VAL A 161 10.42 8.24 3.22
N SER A 162 10.98 9.41 3.50
CA SER A 162 12.31 9.56 4.09
C SER A 162 12.29 10.74 5.06
N MET A 163 11.62 10.51 6.20
CA MET A 163 11.33 11.54 7.21
C MET A 163 12.57 12.02 7.97
N THR A 164 13.74 11.39 7.80
CA THR A 164 14.99 11.80 8.47
C THR A 164 15.70 12.97 7.76
N VAL A 165 15.34 13.28 6.51
CA VAL A 165 16.02 14.29 5.68
C VAL A 165 15.76 15.70 6.23
N TYR A 166 14.50 16.04 6.49
CA TYR A 166 14.10 17.37 6.94
C TYR A 166 13.74 17.38 8.43
N GLU A 167 13.90 18.55 9.08
CA GLU A 167 13.58 18.74 10.50
C GLU A 167 12.13 18.39 10.82
N SER A 168 11.18 18.84 10.00
CA SER A 168 9.76 18.53 10.18
C SER A 168 9.47 17.03 10.15
N GLY A 169 10.20 16.26 9.34
CA GLY A 169 10.06 14.81 9.34
C GLY A 169 10.60 14.18 10.63
N ARG A 170 11.74 14.66 11.15
CA ARG A 170 12.30 14.21 12.43
C ARG A 170 11.38 14.53 13.60
N ASP A 171 10.79 15.72 13.63
CA ASP A 171 9.78 16.08 14.63
C ASP A 171 8.61 15.07 14.65
N LEU A 172 8.13 14.66 13.47
CA LEU A 172 7.02 13.71 13.34
C LEU A 172 7.40 12.30 13.79
N LEU A 173 8.64 11.87 13.52
CA LEU A 173 9.17 10.61 14.05
C LEU A 173 9.21 10.62 15.58
N ASP A 174 9.67 11.72 16.17
CA ASP A 174 9.72 11.90 17.63
C ASP A 174 8.31 11.92 18.26
N MET A 175 7.29 12.35 17.50
CA MET A 175 5.87 12.27 17.90
C MET A 175 5.26 10.87 17.71
N GLY A 176 6.04 9.89 17.26
CA GLY A 176 5.61 8.51 17.14
C GLY A 176 4.97 8.13 15.80
N ILE A 177 5.10 8.97 14.77
CA ILE A 177 4.75 8.57 13.40
C ILE A 177 5.75 7.54 12.89
N VAL A 178 5.22 6.47 12.28
CA VAL A 178 6.00 5.37 11.70
C VAL A 178 6.04 5.53 10.17
N PRO A 179 7.23 5.70 9.55
CA PRO A 179 7.34 5.74 8.10
C PRO A 179 7.04 4.36 7.50
N LEU A 180 6.14 4.30 6.53
CA LEU A 180 5.75 3.07 5.84
C LEU A 180 6.49 2.89 4.50
N GLU A 181 7.69 3.45 4.43
CA GLU A 181 8.64 3.32 3.32
C GLU A 181 8.05 3.55 1.92
N THR A 182 7.98 2.52 1.08
CA THR A 182 7.48 2.54 -0.30
C THR A 182 6.04 2.03 -0.41
N MET A 183 5.36 1.80 0.71
CA MET A 183 4.00 1.26 0.71
C MET A 183 3.01 2.27 0.13
N ILE A 184 2.17 1.81 -0.79
CA ILE A 184 1.10 2.60 -1.39
C ILE A 184 0.08 2.98 -0.29
N PRO A 185 -0.42 4.24 -0.23
CA PRO A 185 -1.35 4.69 0.82
C PRO A 185 -2.58 3.80 1.00
N GLU A 186 -3.19 3.39 -0.11
CA GLU A 186 -4.37 2.51 -0.12
C GLU A 186 -4.03 1.10 0.42
N VAL A 187 -2.82 0.61 0.15
CA VAL A 187 -2.31 -0.68 0.66
C VAL A 187 -2.02 -0.58 2.15
N ALA A 188 -1.42 0.53 2.60
CA ALA A 188 -1.17 0.80 4.00
C ALA A 188 -2.46 0.85 4.83
N LEU A 189 -3.53 1.42 4.29
CA LEU A 189 -4.84 1.42 4.92
C LEU A 189 -5.37 -0.02 5.12
N VAL A 190 -5.38 -0.82 4.04
CA VAL A 190 -5.88 -2.21 4.10
C VAL A 190 -5.01 -3.06 5.01
N LYS A 191 -3.68 -2.88 4.96
CA LYS A 191 -2.74 -3.57 5.85
C LYS A 191 -2.98 -3.19 7.30
N ALA A 192 -3.22 -1.92 7.61
CA ALA A 192 -3.56 -1.49 8.97
C ALA A 192 -4.84 -2.17 9.46
N MET A 193 -5.89 -2.24 8.65
CA MET A 193 -7.13 -2.94 9.02
C MET A 193 -6.89 -4.43 9.30
N TRP A 194 -6.05 -5.08 8.49
CA TRP A 194 -5.67 -6.47 8.69
C TRP A 194 -4.81 -6.67 9.93
N VAL A 195 -3.79 -5.84 10.14
CA VAL A 195 -2.91 -5.90 11.31
C VAL A 195 -3.72 -5.73 12.59
N LEU A 196 -4.60 -4.72 12.66
CA LEU A 196 -5.43 -4.45 13.84
C LEU A 196 -6.34 -5.63 14.23
N GLY A 197 -6.80 -6.42 13.26
CA GLY A 197 -7.60 -7.62 13.49
C GLY A 197 -6.78 -8.86 13.88
N ASN A 198 -5.45 -8.80 13.79
CA ASN A 198 -4.54 -9.93 13.97
C ASN A 198 -3.36 -9.63 14.91
N SER A 199 -3.46 -8.58 15.72
CA SER A 199 -2.43 -8.14 16.68
C SER A 199 -3.03 -7.91 18.07
N ASP A 200 -2.29 -8.24 19.11
CA ASP A 200 -2.74 -8.12 20.50
C ASP A 200 -2.14 -6.90 21.23
N SER A 201 -1.21 -6.17 20.61
CA SER A 201 -0.54 -5.01 21.22
C SER A 201 -0.07 -3.95 20.21
N ASP A 202 0.17 -2.73 20.70
CA ASP A 202 0.68 -1.60 19.90
C ASP A 202 2.06 -1.90 19.27
N ASP A 203 2.92 -2.62 20.00
CA ASP A 203 4.25 -3.02 19.50
C ASP A 203 4.13 -4.04 18.38
N GLU A 204 3.20 -5.00 18.49
CA GLU A 204 2.89 -5.94 17.41
C GLU A 204 2.32 -5.22 16.19
N ILE A 205 1.43 -4.23 16.38
CA ILE A 205 0.90 -3.44 15.27
C ILE A 205 2.06 -2.80 14.49
N LYS A 206 2.97 -2.11 15.19
CA LYS A 206 4.11 -1.47 14.55
C LYS A 206 5.00 -2.49 13.83
N LYS A 207 5.30 -3.62 14.47
CA LYS A 207 6.12 -4.68 13.88
C LYS A 207 5.48 -5.26 12.62
N MET A 208 4.20 -5.62 12.67
CA MET A 208 3.48 -6.22 11.55
C MET A 208 3.29 -5.22 10.41
N MET A 209 3.11 -3.93 10.70
CA MET A 209 3.04 -2.90 9.66
C MET A 209 4.35 -2.78 8.87
N LEU A 210 5.50 -2.99 9.52
CA LEU A 210 6.83 -2.92 8.91
C LEU A 210 7.35 -4.27 8.35
N GLU A 211 6.73 -5.38 8.69
CA GLU A 211 7.08 -6.70 8.13
C GLU A 211 6.49 -6.86 6.72
N ASP A 212 7.26 -7.39 5.77
CA ASP A 212 6.77 -7.69 4.43
C ASP A 212 6.01 -9.03 4.40
N TYR A 213 4.69 -8.98 4.21
CA TYR A 213 3.82 -10.16 4.18
C TYR A 213 3.44 -10.62 2.77
N ALA A 214 3.34 -9.70 1.83
CA ALA A 214 2.79 -9.91 0.50
C ALA A 214 3.45 -9.01 -0.55
N SER A 215 4.74 -8.65 -0.36
CA SER A 215 5.52 -7.79 -1.26
C SER A 215 4.93 -6.38 -1.37
N GLU A 216 4.43 -5.83 -0.27
CA GLU A 216 3.92 -4.46 -0.20
C GLU A 216 5.05 -3.41 -0.19
N PHE A 217 6.28 -3.82 0.11
CA PHE A 217 7.48 -3.00 0.00
C PHE A 217 8.30 -3.38 -1.23
N PHE A 218 9.08 -2.43 -1.74
CA PHE A 218 10.10 -2.66 -2.76
C PHE A 218 11.44 -2.08 -2.29
N THR A 219 12.52 -2.81 -2.54
CA THR A 219 13.91 -2.39 -2.37
C THR A 219 14.49 -1.92 -3.70
N GLU A 220 14.96 -0.67 -3.75
CA GLU A 220 15.71 -0.11 -4.88
C GLU A 220 17.02 -0.84 -5.17
#